data_AF-A0A957BN84-F1
#
_entry.id   AF-A0A957BN84-F1
#
_cell.length_a   1.000
_cell.length_b   1.000
_cell.length_c   1.000
_cell.angle_alpha   90.00
_cell.angle_beta   90.00
_cell.angle_gamma   90.00
#
_symmetry.space_group_name_H-M   'P 1'
#
loop_
_entity.id
_entity.type
_entity.pdbx_description
1 polymer ?
#
loop_
_entity_poly.entity_id
_entity_poly.type
_entity_poly.pdbx_seq_one_letter_code
_entity_poly.pdbx_strand_id
1 'polypeptide(L)'
;MRTFGLRLSITLVLILALVSGAALAAGRVLRPPEDGRAALIAWCEMSPCVMDIVPGETDWTRTQGQLDDLPDRVLLPRQIVVRQDFIALEFYPSVNGESVGRIFLHFPQNHHFDAGWIVQRFGEPCGVSIYPASGQITLRYPFLLANVDVDDNRLRPQSAVSMISLQDPHFRFEVQPDPCIDNITSRQMLNSPWKGFSTITYYRAHQQ
;
A
#
# COMPACT_ATOMS: atom_id res chain seq x y z
N MET A 1 -30.23 13.13 -48.16
CA MET A 1 -30.28 12.56 -46.79
C MET A 1 -29.16 11.55 -46.48
N ARG A 2 -28.69 10.71 -47.41
CA ARG A 2 -27.62 9.70 -47.12
C ARG A 2 -26.24 10.28 -46.74
N THR A 3 -25.87 11.45 -47.25
CA THR A 3 -24.55 12.07 -46.99
C THR A 3 -24.42 12.66 -45.59
N PHE A 4 -25.54 12.99 -44.93
CA PHE A 4 -25.55 13.56 -43.58
C PHE A 4 -25.15 12.51 -42.52
N GLY A 5 -25.64 11.27 -42.66
CA GLY A 5 -25.30 10.18 -41.75
C GLY A 5 -23.81 9.83 -41.77
N LEU A 6 -23.20 9.77 -42.96
CA LEU A 6 -21.77 9.45 -43.10
C LEU A 6 -20.87 10.49 -42.42
N ARG A 7 -21.20 11.79 -42.56
CA ARG A 7 -20.43 12.87 -41.92
C ARG A 7 -20.51 12.79 -40.40
N LEU A 8 -21.71 12.54 -39.85
CA LEU A 8 -21.90 12.39 -38.41
C LEU A 8 -21.13 11.21 -37.83
N SER A 9 -21.14 10.05 -38.49
CA SER A 9 -20.39 8.88 -38.04
C SER A 9 -18.88 9.11 -38.02
N ILE A 10 -18.32 9.77 -39.05
CA ILE A 10 -16.89 10.09 -39.09
C ILE A 10 -16.51 11.04 -37.95
N THR A 11 -17.30 12.09 -37.72
CA THR A 11 -17.05 13.04 -36.63
C THR A 11 -17.10 12.36 -35.27
N LEU A 12 -18.06 11.47 -35.03
CA LEU A 12 -18.17 10.72 -33.77
C LEU A 12 -16.95 9.84 -33.52
N VAL A 13 -16.49 9.10 -34.54
CA VAL A 13 -15.30 8.24 -34.43
C VAL A 13 -14.04 9.06 -34.14
N LEU A 14 -13.88 10.21 -34.78
CA LEU A 14 -12.74 11.11 -34.55
C LEU A 14 -12.75 11.69 -33.13
N ILE A 15 -13.91 12.12 -32.63
CA ILE A 15 -14.04 12.62 -31.25
C ILE A 15 -13.71 11.50 -30.26
N LEU A 16 -14.25 10.30 -30.47
CA LEU A 16 -13.98 9.16 -29.59
C LEU A 16 -12.47 8.82 -29.57
N ALA A 17 -11.84 8.74 -30.75
CA ALA A 17 -10.41 8.50 -30.86
C ALA A 17 -9.57 9.59 -30.17
N LEU A 18 -9.97 10.86 -30.32
CA LEU A 18 -9.29 11.99 -29.66
C LEU A 18 -9.42 11.92 -28.14
N VAL A 19 -10.62 11.63 -27.62
CA VAL A 19 -10.86 11.54 -26.17
C VAL A 19 -10.14 10.33 -25.57
N SER A 20 -10.20 9.16 -26.22
CA SER A 20 -9.45 7.98 -25.80
C SER A 20 -7.94 8.22 -25.86
N GLY A 21 -7.45 8.88 -26.91
CA GLY A 21 -6.05 9.26 -27.04
C GLY A 21 -5.59 10.23 -25.95
N ALA A 22 -6.39 11.27 -25.66
CA ALA A 22 -6.12 12.22 -24.60
C ALA A 22 -6.14 11.58 -23.21
N ALA A 23 -7.08 10.66 -22.95
CA ALA A 23 -7.15 9.92 -21.69
C ALA A 23 -5.93 9.00 -21.51
N LEU A 24 -5.51 8.29 -22.56
CA LEU A 24 -4.29 7.47 -22.52
C LEU A 24 -3.03 8.31 -22.34
N ALA A 25 -2.94 9.46 -23.01
CA ALA A 25 -1.82 10.39 -22.86
C ALA A 25 -1.79 10.98 -21.45
N ALA A 26 -2.93 11.44 -20.92
CA ALA A 26 -3.05 11.93 -19.55
C ALA A 26 -2.69 10.83 -18.53
N GLY A 27 -3.13 9.58 -18.73
CA GLY A 27 -2.76 8.46 -17.87
C GLY A 27 -1.28 8.09 -17.92
N ARG A 28 -0.58 8.39 -19.03
CA ARG A 28 0.87 8.20 -19.15
C ARG A 28 1.68 9.35 -18.55
N VAL A 29 1.17 10.58 -18.61
CA VAL A 29 1.82 11.75 -17.99
C VAL A 29 1.59 11.75 -16.48
N LEU A 30 0.42 11.31 -16.05
CA LEU A 30 0.09 11.01 -14.64
C LEU A 30 0.57 9.60 -14.25
N ARG A 31 1.67 9.11 -14.84
CA ARG A 31 2.32 7.90 -14.34
C ARG A 31 2.52 8.10 -12.85
N PRO A 32 2.09 7.12 -12.01
CA PRO A 32 2.40 7.20 -10.59
C PRO A 32 3.89 7.44 -10.49
N PRO A 33 4.33 8.34 -9.59
CA PRO A 33 5.73 8.75 -9.55
C PRO A 33 6.57 7.47 -9.59
N GLU A 34 7.28 7.26 -10.69
CA GLU A 34 8.39 6.32 -10.80
C GLU A 34 9.55 6.88 -9.94
N ASP A 35 9.22 7.42 -8.76
CA ASP A 35 10.19 7.71 -7.72
C ASP A 35 10.83 6.38 -7.39
N GLY A 36 12.16 6.37 -7.23
CA GLY A 36 12.89 5.18 -6.81
C GLY A 36 12.28 4.48 -5.59
N ARG A 37 11.50 5.23 -4.78
CA ARG A 37 10.62 4.74 -3.71
C ARG A 37 9.68 3.62 -4.17
N ALA A 38 8.98 3.79 -5.30
CA ALA A 38 8.07 2.78 -5.84
C ALA A 38 8.81 1.52 -6.30
N ALA A 39 10.09 1.64 -6.66
CA ALA A 39 10.94 0.50 -6.98
C ALA A 39 11.37 -0.28 -5.72
N LEU A 40 11.34 0.35 -4.54
CA LEU A 40 11.65 -0.34 -3.28
C LEU A 40 10.60 -1.39 -2.95
N ILE A 41 9.32 -1.16 -3.27
CA ILE A 41 8.23 -2.07 -2.92
C ILE A 41 7.75 -2.79 -4.19
N ALA A 42 7.97 -4.09 -4.24
CA ALA A 42 7.64 -4.90 -5.40
C ALA A 42 6.86 -6.15 -5.03
N TRP A 43 6.43 -6.86 -6.08
CA TRP A 43 6.02 -8.25 -5.97
C TRP A 43 7.23 -9.12 -6.26
N CYS A 44 7.64 -9.93 -5.30
CA CYS A 44 8.61 -11.01 -5.49
C CYS A 44 7.81 -12.31 -5.60
N GLU A 45 7.69 -12.81 -6.82
CA GLU A 45 6.82 -13.95 -7.17
C GLU A 45 5.34 -13.71 -6.78
N MET A 46 4.92 -14.18 -5.60
CA MET A 46 3.54 -14.08 -5.09
C MET A 46 3.44 -13.31 -3.77
N SER A 47 4.53 -12.73 -3.28
CA SER A 47 4.60 -12.04 -1.99
C SER A 47 5.10 -10.59 -2.16
N PRO A 48 4.59 -9.63 -1.37
CA PRO A 48 5.14 -8.29 -1.35
C PRO A 48 6.55 -8.31 -0.74
N CYS A 49 7.48 -7.57 -1.32
CA CYS A 49 8.87 -7.54 -0.89
C CYS A 49 9.46 -6.13 -0.92
N VAL A 50 10.55 -5.96 -0.18
CA VAL A 50 11.38 -4.75 -0.19
C VAL A 50 12.81 -5.10 -0.52
N MET A 51 13.37 -4.54 -1.61
CA MET A 51 14.75 -4.84 -2.04
C MET A 51 15.02 -6.35 -2.14
N ASP A 52 14.11 -7.10 -2.76
CA ASP A 52 14.16 -8.57 -2.86
C ASP A 52 14.13 -9.33 -1.52
N ILE A 53 13.76 -8.66 -0.43
CA ILE A 53 13.57 -9.27 0.90
C ILE A 53 12.08 -9.52 1.11
N VAL A 54 11.72 -10.80 1.20
CA VAL A 54 10.36 -11.30 1.42
C VAL A 54 10.22 -11.75 2.88
N PRO A 55 9.28 -11.18 3.66
CA PRO A 55 8.99 -11.65 5.01
C PRO A 55 8.60 -13.14 5.04
N GLY A 56 9.10 -13.89 6.02
CA GLY A 56 8.88 -15.32 6.21
C GLY A 56 9.78 -16.22 5.36
N GLU A 57 10.32 -15.71 4.26
CA GLU A 57 11.08 -16.51 3.28
C GLU A 57 12.56 -16.15 3.25
N THR A 58 12.91 -14.86 3.38
CA THR A 58 14.31 -14.42 3.30
C THR A 58 15.03 -14.63 4.62
N ASP A 59 16.12 -15.39 4.60
CA ASP A 59 16.97 -15.66 5.76
C ASP A 59 17.49 -14.37 6.42
N TRP A 60 17.44 -14.33 7.75
CA TRP A 60 17.81 -13.14 8.52
C TRP A 60 19.29 -12.77 8.38
N THR A 61 20.18 -13.77 8.40
CA THR A 61 21.62 -13.56 8.23
C THR A 61 21.95 -13.08 6.82
N ARG A 62 21.28 -13.62 5.79
CA ARG A 62 21.37 -13.15 4.41
C ARG A 62 20.92 -11.69 4.31
N THR A 63 19.80 -11.33 4.91
CA THR A 63 19.32 -9.93 4.94
C THR A 63 20.33 -9.01 5.64
N GLN A 64 20.93 -9.44 6.76
CA GLN A 64 21.97 -8.66 7.42
C GLN A 64 23.16 -8.37 6.50
N GLY A 65 23.62 -9.37 5.75
CA GLY A 65 24.71 -9.22 4.78
C GLY A 65 24.33 -8.35 3.57
N GLN A 66 23.11 -8.54 3.03
CA GLN A 66 22.62 -7.76 1.89
C GLN A 66 22.49 -6.26 2.21
N LEU A 67 22.13 -5.93 3.45
CA LEU A 67 21.96 -4.54 3.89
C LEU A 67 23.25 -3.93 4.47
N ASP A 68 24.35 -4.71 4.59
CA ASP A 68 25.58 -4.28 5.26
C ASP A 68 26.26 -3.09 4.55
N ASP A 69 26.15 -3.06 3.22
CA ASP A 69 26.74 -2.04 2.35
C ASP A 69 25.90 -0.76 2.22
N LEU A 70 24.70 -0.72 2.81
CA LEU A 70 23.82 0.45 2.67
C LEU A 70 24.26 1.59 3.60
N PRO A 71 24.26 2.85 3.11
CA PRO A 71 24.51 4.00 3.96
C PRO A 71 23.42 4.11 5.03
N ASP A 72 23.78 4.72 6.17
CA ASP A 72 22.85 4.99 7.28
C ASP A 72 22.11 3.77 7.85
N ARG A 73 22.70 2.57 7.70
CA ARG A 73 22.25 1.38 8.41
C ARG A 73 22.61 1.45 9.90
N VAL A 74 21.63 1.12 10.74
CA VAL A 74 21.81 0.89 12.17
C VAL A 74 21.41 -0.55 12.49
N LEU A 75 22.38 -1.35 12.94
CA LEU A 75 22.14 -2.70 13.42
C LEU A 75 21.85 -2.68 14.92
N LEU A 76 20.66 -3.14 15.30
CA LEU A 76 20.22 -3.33 16.67
C LEU A 76 20.02 -4.83 16.95
N PRO A 77 20.00 -5.29 18.22
CA PRO A 77 19.97 -6.72 18.55
C PRO A 77 18.85 -7.54 17.89
N ARG A 78 17.71 -6.93 17.56
CA ARG A 78 16.56 -7.59 16.91
C ARG A 78 15.93 -6.74 15.82
N GLN A 79 16.71 -5.85 15.21
CA GLN A 79 16.20 -4.90 14.22
C GLN A 79 17.34 -4.39 13.35
N ILE A 80 17.08 -4.22 12.07
CA ILE A 80 17.96 -3.45 11.17
C ILE A 80 17.15 -2.24 10.73
N VAL A 81 17.70 -1.05 10.96
CA VAL A 81 17.11 0.19 10.45
C VAL A 81 17.97 0.68 9.29
N VAL A 82 17.36 0.94 8.15
CA VAL A 82 18.02 1.53 6.98
C VAL A 82 17.29 2.81 6.63
N ARG A 83 18.02 3.91 6.46
CA ARG A 83 17.45 5.16 5.95
C ARG A 83 17.89 5.34 4.50
N GLN A 84 16.91 5.39 3.60
CA GLN A 84 17.14 5.68 2.19
C GLN A 84 16.34 6.92 1.81
N ASP A 85 17.06 7.98 1.44
CA ASP A 85 16.52 9.30 1.16
C ASP A 85 15.65 9.80 2.34
N PHE A 86 14.33 9.71 2.18
CA PHE A 86 13.34 10.17 3.14
C PHE A 86 12.61 9.02 3.83
N ILE A 87 12.86 7.77 3.46
CA ILE A 87 12.15 6.59 3.98
C ILE A 87 13.00 5.92 5.05
N ALA A 88 12.38 5.61 6.19
CA ALA A 88 12.98 4.73 7.18
C ALA A 88 12.40 3.31 7.01
N LEU A 89 13.29 2.36 6.71
CA LEU A 89 13.00 0.94 6.59
C LEU A 89 13.42 0.26 7.89
N GLU A 90 12.53 -0.53 8.48
CA GLU A 90 12.83 -1.32 9.67
C GLU A 90 12.56 -2.79 9.40
N PHE A 91 13.60 -3.61 9.49
CA PHE A 91 13.53 -5.05 9.32
C PHE A 91 13.61 -5.71 10.68
N TYR A 92 12.71 -6.64 10.95
CA TYR A 92 12.67 -7.40 12.20
C TYR A 92 12.78 -8.90 11.89
N PRO A 93 13.52 -9.68 12.69
CA PRO A 93 13.56 -11.12 12.53
C PRO A 93 12.19 -11.74 12.87
N SER A 94 11.93 -12.90 12.30
CA SER A 94 10.83 -13.78 12.63
C SER A 94 10.91 -14.24 14.09
N VAL A 95 9.86 -14.89 14.60
CA VAL A 95 9.82 -15.36 15.99
C VAL A 95 10.91 -16.39 16.29
N ASN A 96 11.20 -17.29 15.34
CA ASN A 96 12.29 -18.26 15.46
C ASN A 96 13.67 -17.67 15.14
N GLY A 97 13.74 -16.44 14.61
CA GLY A 97 14.99 -15.75 14.31
C GLY A 97 15.68 -16.20 13.02
N GLU A 98 15.07 -17.10 12.24
CA GLU A 98 15.68 -17.67 11.03
C GLU A 98 15.47 -16.79 9.80
N SER A 99 14.33 -16.09 9.69
CA SER A 99 13.99 -15.26 8.54
C SER A 99 13.62 -13.83 8.94
N VAL A 100 13.40 -12.95 7.97
CA VAL A 100 12.79 -11.64 8.20
C VAL A 100 11.32 -11.84 8.52
N GLY A 101 10.86 -11.45 9.70
CA GLY A 101 9.47 -11.60 10.11
C GLY A 101 8.58 -10.44 9.68
N ARG A 102 9.11 -9.21 9.75
CA ARG A 102 8.35 -8.00 9.45
C ARG A 102 9.25 -6.94 8.83
N ILE A 103 8.68 -6.17 7.92
CA ILE A 103 9.32 -4.99 7.35
C ILE A 103 8.37 -3.81 7.53
N PHE A 104 8.85 -2.72 8.12
CA PHE A 104 8.12 -1.47 8.18
C PHE A 104 8.79 -0.44 7.27
N LEU A 105 7.97 0.35 6.59
CA LEU A 105 8.39 1.47 5.79
C LEU A 105 7.66 2.68 6.32
N HIS A 106 8.40 3.63 6.88
CA HIS A 106 7.88 4.87 7.43
C HIS A 106 8.15 6.01 6.46
N PHE A 107 7.10 6.76 6.15
CA PHE A 107 7.14 7.88 5.23
C PHE A 107 6.93 9.19 5.99
N PRO A 108 7.76 10.22 5.77
CA PRO A 108 7.49 11.54 6.29
C PRO A 108 6.34 12.17 5.52
N GLN A 109 5.63 13.11 6.15
CA GLN A 109 4.42 13.72 5.59
C GLN A 109 4.58 14.27 4.17
N ASN A 110 5.77 14.74 3.79
CA ASN A 110 6.02 15.32 2.46
C ASN A 110 6.48 14.29 1.41
N HIS A 111 6.78 13.05 1.81
CA HIS A 111 7.29 12.00 0.92
C HIS A 111 6.55 10.68 1.17
N HIS A 112 5.23 10.70 1.06
CA HIS A 112 4.36 9.54 1.14
C HIS A 112 4.06 8.92 -0.22
N PHE A 113 3.43 7.74 -0.19
CA PHE A 113 2.68 7.21 -1.32
C PHE A 113 1.22 7.62 -1.20
N ASP A 114 0.55 7.71 -2.34
CA ASP A 114 -0.90 7.87 -2.41
C ASP A 114 -1.59 6.54 -2.08
N ALA A 115 -2.69 6.57 -1.33
CA ALA A 115 -3.50 5.37 -1.09
C ALA A 115 -3.97 4.72 -2.40
N GLY A 116 -4.27 5.53 -3.42
CA GLY A 116 -4.60 5.11 -4.78
C GLY A 116 -3.49 4.30 -5.45
N TRP A 117 -2.22 4.64 -5.19
CA TRP A 117 -1.08 3.88 -5.69
C TRP A 117 -1.02 2.49 -5.06
N ILE A 118 -1.24 2.38 -3.74
CA ILE A 118 -1.28 1.09 -3.04
C ILE A 118 -2.39 0.21 -3.63
N VAL A 119 -3.61 0.74 -3.78
CA VAL A 119 -4.74 -0.01 -4.35
C VAL A 119 -4.49 -0.39 -5.80
N GLN A 120 -3.89 0.49 -6.61
CA GLN A 120 -3.52 0.16 -7.99
C GLN A 120 -2.47 -0.97 -8.06
N ARG A 121 -1.53 -1.00 -7.11
CA ARG A 121 -0.39 -1.91 -7.12
C ARG A 121 -0.69 -3.28 -6.52
N PHE A 122 -1.51 -3.33 -5.47
CA PHE A 122 -1.80 -4.54 -4.69
C PHE A 122 -3.25 -5.02 -4.84
N GLY A 123 -4.08 -4.29 -5.59
CA GLY A 123 -5.51 -4.59 -5.75
C GLY A 123 -6.36 -4.00 -4.63
N GLU A 124 -7.60 -4.47 -4.54
CA GLU A 124 -8.52 -4.03 -3.49
C GLU A 124 -8.10 -4.62 -2.13
N PRO A 125 -8.03 -3.81 -1.06
CA PRO A 125 -7.79 -4.35 0.27
C PRO A 125 -8.98 -5.24 0.67
N CYS A 126 -8.69 -6.31 1.40
CA CYS A 126 -9.75 -7.20 1.87
C CYS A 126 -10.53 -6.62 3.05
N GLY A 127 -9.97 -5.62 3.74
CA GLY A 127 -10.65 -4.91 4.82
C GLY A 127 -10.05 -3.54 5.12
N VAL A 128 -10.76 -2.78 5.93
CA VAL A 128 -10.40 -1.44 6.37
C VAL A 128 -10.60 -1.35 7.88
N SER A 129 -9.57 -0.90 8.60
CA SER A 129 -9.68 -0.56 10.02
C SER A 129 -9.58 0.95 10.17
N ILE A 130 -10.57 1.55 10.84
CA ILE A 130 -10.64 3.00 11.03
C ILE A 130 -10.33 3.30 12.49
N TYR A 131 -9.44 4.27 12.72
CA TYR A 131 -9.01 4.72 14.04
C TYR A 131 -9.49 6.17 14.24
N PRO A 132 -10.71 6.39 14.77
CA PRO A 132 -11.30 7.72 14.85
C PRO A 132 -10.47 8.72 15.67
N ALA A 133 -9.74 8.23 16.68
CA ALA A 133 -8.94 9.07 17.57
C ALA A 133 -7.69 9.66 16.90
N SER A 134 -7.07 8.92 15.97
CA SER A 134 -5.87 9.39 15.25
C SER A 134 -6.19 9.99 13.88
N GLY A 135 -7.42 9.87 13.39
CA GLY A 135 -7.76 10.28 12.02
C GLY A 135 -7.09 9.40 10.96
N GLN A 136 -6.72 8.17 11.32
CA GLN A 136 -6.06 7.24 10.41
C GLN A 136 -6.98 6.09 10.00
N ILE A 137 -6.72 5.57 8.81
CA ILE A 137 -7.26 4.32 8.31
C ILE A 137 -6.10 3.37 8.03
N THR A 138 -6.26 2.08 8.33
CA THR A 138 -5.40 1.03 7.79
C THR A 138 -6.13 0.29 6.67
N LEU A 139 -5.55 0.28 5.48
CA LEU A 139 -5.92 -0.63 4.40
C LEU A 139 -5.29 -1.99 4.69
N ARG A 140 -6.11 -3.04 4.73
CA ARG A 140 -5.67 -4.39 5.11
C ARG A 140 -5.66 -5.33 3.92
N TYR A 141 -4.52 -5.97 3.73
CA TYR A 141 -4.30 -7.08 2.81
C TYR A 141 -3.78 -8.27 3.63
N PRO A 142 -3.81 -9.50 3.11
CA PRO A 142 -3.36 -10.68 3.84
C PRO A 142 -1.94 -10.54 4.45
N PHE A 143 -1.00 -9.94 3.71
CA PHE A 143 0.41 -9.84 4.13
C PHE A 143 0.96 -8.40 4.07
N LEU A 144 0.07 -7.41 3.91
CA LEU A 144 0.43 -6.00 3.81
C LEU A 144 -0.61 -5.16 4.56
N LEU A 145 -0.13 -4.23 5.38
CA LEU A 145 -0.93 -3.17 5.98
C LEU A 145 -0.42 -1.82 5.47
N ALA A 146 -1.32 -0.91 5.11
CA ALA A 146 -0.97 0.46 4.76
C ALA A 146 -1.76 1.42 5.65
N ASN A 147 -1.07 2.18 6.50
CA ASN A 147 -1.68 3.25 7.28
C ASN A 147 -1.75 4.51 6.43
N VAL A 148 -2.96 5.07 6.37
CA VAL A 148 -3.34 6.18 5.54
C VAL A 148 -3.88 7.28 6.45
N ASP A 149 -3.30 8.47 6.32
CA ASP A 149 -3.78 9.67 6.99
C ASP A 149 -4.99 10.21 6.22
N VAL A 150 -6.05 10.56 6.97
CA VAL A 150 -7.34 10.94 6.39
C VAL A 150 -7.71 12.37 6.74
N ASP A 151 -7.68 13.22 5.71
CA ASP A 151 -8.14 14.60 5.81
C ASP A 151 -9.65 14.71 5.54
N ASP A 152 -10.29 15.67 6.21
CA ASP A 152 -11.72 15.98 6.07
C ASP A 152 -12.65 14.75 6.21
N ASN A 153 -12.27 13.76 7.04
CA ASN A 153 -13.07 12.56 7.28
C ASN A 153 -13.40 11.80 5.98
N ARG A 154 -12.49 11.83 4.99
CA ARG A 154 -12.67 11.18 3.68
C ARG A 154 -11.40 10.52 3.17
N LEU A 155 -11.48 9.21 2.93
CA LEU A 155 -10.43 8.47 2.22
C LEU A 155 -10.50 8.82 0.73
N ARG A 156 -9.42 9.38 0.19
CA ARG A 156 -9.27 9.76 -1.22
C ARG A 156 -8.13 8.95 -1.84
N PRO A 157 -8.09 8.80 -3.18
CA PRO A 157 -6.92 8.20 -3.82
C PRO A 157 -5.61 8.91 -3.44
N GLN A 158 -5.65 10.24 -3.25
CA GLN A 158 -4.48 11.05 -2.89
C GLN A 158 -4.21 11.12 -1.37
N SER A 159 -4.93 10.34 -0.56
CA SER A 159 -4.67 10.31 0.89
C SER A 159 -3.28 9.74 1.16
N ALA A 160 -2.55 10.38 2.07
CA ALA A 160 -1.16 10.09 2.34
C ALA A 160 -0.96 8.77 3.09
N VAL A 161 -0.14 7.86 2.56
CA VAL A 161 0.29 6.64 3.24
C VAL A 161 1.46 6.98 4.15
N SER A 162 1.24 6.97 5.46
CA SER A 162 2.26 7.28 6.47
C SER A 162 3.13 6.08 6.82
N MET A 163 2.63 4.86 6.65
CA MET A 163 3.38 3.63 6.92
C MET A 163 2.89 2.46 6.07
N ILE A 164 3.81 1.63 5.61
CA ILE A 164 3.52 0.30 5.06
C ILE A 164 4.19 -0.75 5.93
N SER A 165 3.49 -1.83 6.24
CA SER A 165 4.00 -2.97 6.99
C SER A 165 3.81 -4.25 6.18
N LEU A 166 4.88 -4.97 5.93
CA LEU A 166 4.87 -6.31 5.34
C LEU A 166 5.08 -7.34 6.44
N GLN A 167 4.35 -8.44 6.37
CA GLN A 167 4.31 -9.45 7.43
C GLN A 167 4.59 -10.85 6.88
N ASP A 168 5.25 -11.66 7.68
CA ASP A 168 5.52 -13.08 7.43
C ASP A 168 4.20 -13.87 7.25
N PRO A 169 3.97 -14.51 6.09
CA PRO A 169 2.75 -15.28 5.82
C PRO A 169 2.65 -16.55 6.67
N HIS A 170 3.77 -17.06 7.18
CA HIS A 170 3.83 -18.23 8.06
C HIS A 170 3.63 -17.87 9.52
N PHE A 171 3.60 -16.58 9.85
CA PHE A 171 3.35 -16.12 11.20
C PHE A 171 1.91 -16.39 11.60
N ARG A 172 1.73 -17.51 12.30
CA ARG A 172 0.48 -17.87 12.95
C ARG A 172 0.54 -17.33 14.38
N PHE A 173 0.08 -16.10 14.59
CA PHE A 173 -0.46 -15.78 15.91
C PHE A 173 -1.62 -16.75 16.07
N GLU A 174 -1.57 -17.66 17.03
CA GLU A 174 -2.59 -18.69 17.28
C GLU A 174 -3.99 -18.09 17.60
N VAL A 175 -4.18 -16.78 17.36
CA VAL A 175 -5.27 -15.89 17.79
C VAL A 175 -5.65 -14.82 16.73
N GLN A 176 -5.09 -14.81 15.51
CA GLN A 176 -5.57 -13.89 14.45
C GLN A 176 -6.38 -14.65 13.39
N PRO A 177 -7.72 -14.76 13.55
CA PRO A 177 -8.54 -15.59 12.67
C PRO A 177 -8.75 -14.96 11.27
N ASP A 178 -8.57 -13.65 11.12
CA ASP A 178 -8.82 -12.96 9.85
C ASP A 178 -7.81 -11.79 9.65
N PRO A 179 -6.91 -11.85 8.65
CA PRO A 179 -5.98 -10.76 8.39
C PRO A 179 -6.68 -9.47 7.94
N CYS A 180 -7.92 -9.57 7.46
CA CYS A 180 -8.75 -8.46 6.98
C CYS A 180 -9.46 -7.70 8.11
N ILE A 181 -9.32 -8.18 9.36
CA ILE A 181 -9.90 -7.56 10.54
C ILE A 181 -8.75 -7.24 11.51
N ASP A 182 -8.70 -6.00 12.00
CA ASP A 182 -7.90 -5.74 13.18
C ASP A 182 -8.70 -6.21 14.40
N ASN A 183 -8.18 -7.22 15.10
CA ASN A 183 -8.74 -7.75 16.35
C ASN A 183 -7.83 -7.45 17.55
N ILE A 184 -6.69 -6.79 17.34
CA ILE A 184 -5.67 -6.51 18.36
C ILE A 184 -5.84 -5.09 18.90
N THR A 185 -6.04 -4.11 18.01
CA THR A 185 -5.91 -2.68 18.35
C THR A 185 -7.18 -2.08 18.97
N SER A 186 -7.45 -2.41 20.23
CA SER A 186 -8.54 -1.85 21.06
C SER A 186 -9.98 -2.09 20.56
N ARG A 187 -10.97 -1.92 21.44
CA ARG A 187 -12.40 -2.01 21.05
C ARG A 187 -12.92 -0.76 20.33
N GLN A 188 -12.10 0.27 20.12
CA GLN A 188 -12.54 1.57 19.59
C GLN A 188 -12.32 1.70 18.07
N MET A 189 -11.55 0.78 17.47
CA MET A 189 -11.40 0.73 16.02
C MET A 189 -12.67 0.20 15.36
N LEU A 190 -12.92 0.64 14.14
CA LEU A 190 -14.06 0.22 13.33
C LEU A 190 -13.54 -0.59 12.14
N ASN A 191 -13.82 -1.88 12.12
CA ASN A 191 -13.55 -2.73 10.98
C ASN A 191 -14.71 -2.67 9.98
N SER A 192 -14.40 -2.63 8.69
CA SER A 192 -15.38 -2.63 7.60
C SER A 192 -14.76 -3.27 6.36
N PRO A 193 -15.55 -3.96 5.51
CA PRO A 193 -15.07 -4.35 4.19
C PRO A 193 -14.65 -3.12 3.38
N TRP A 194 -13.79 -3.31 2.39
CA TRP A 194 -13.46 -2.25 1.43
C TRP A 194 -14.71 -1.77 0.69
N LYS A 195 -14.91 -0.45 0.65
CA LYS A 195 -16.04 0.18 -0.06
C LYS A 195 -15.58 1.27 -1.02
N GLY A 196 -14.33 1.20 -1.47
CA GLY A 196 -13.73 2.23 -2.30
C GLY A 196 -13.27 3.47 -1.52
N PHE A 197 -12.81 4.46 -2.26
CA PHE A 197 -12.45 5.78 -1.74
C PHE A 197 -13.72 6.57 -1.37
N SER A 198 -14.07 6.59 -0.09
CA SER A 198 -15.32 7.15 0.42
C SER A 198 -15.14 7.91 1.74
N THR A 199 -16.21 8.52 2.23
CA THR A 199 -16.23 9.17 3.54
C THR A 199 -16.19 8.14 4.66
N ILE A 200 -15.57 8.48 5.79
CA ILE A 200 -15.58 7.62 6.98
C ILE A 200 -17.03 7.36 7.44
N THR A 201 -17.92 8.34 7.32
CA THR A 201 -19.34 8.20 7.64
C THR A 201 -19.99 7.07 6.85
N TYR A 202 -19.66 6.92 5.57
CA TYR A 202 -20.18 5.84 4.73
C TYR A 202 -19.73 4.45 5.21
N TYR A 203 -18.47 4.35 5.65
CA TYR A 203 -17.96 3.14 6.27
C TYR A 203 -18.71 2.80 7.56
N ARG A 204 -18.96 3.78 8.44
CA ARG A 204 -19.70 3.62 9.70
C ARG A 204 -21.16 3.21 9.51
N ALA A 205 -21.83 3.71 8.47
CA ALA A 205 -23.26 3.48 8.26
C ALA A 205 -23.64 2.02 7.93
N HIS A 206 -22.69 1.18 7.51
CA HIS A 206 -22.97 -0.23 7.19
C HIS A 206 -22.05 -1.17 7.98
N GLN A 207 -22.16 -1.11 9.31
CA GLN A 207 -21.55 -2.06 10.25
C GLN A 207 -22.62 -2.99 10.89
N GLN A 208 -23.72 -3.25 10.17
CA GLN A 208 -24.76 -4.20 10.57
C GLN A 208 -24.26 -5.63 10.39
#